data_AF-A0A941XN79-F1
#
_entry.id   AF-A0A941XN79-F1
#
_cell.length_a   1.000
_cell.length_b   1.000
_cell.length_c   1.000
_cell.angle_alpha   90.00
_cell.angle_beta   90.00
_cell.angle_gamma   90.00
#
_symmetry.space_group_name_H-M   'P 1'
#
loop_
_entity.id
_entity.type
_entity.pdbx_description
1 polymer ?
#
loop_
_entity_poly.entity_id
_entity_poly.type
_entity_poly.pdbx_seq_one_letter_code
_entity_poly.pdbx_strand_id
1 'polypeptide(L)'
;AFKRNLVERAGKKLIMLLTRLHLVKKPLSAVKKFKIKMDEYEEGAKLIKQNPKQFIIALAYNFIQRIAFFSISFFVYISFFKAYPEIKGFNYFDLFAIQVLVALCVDSLPLPGGVGISEYLYILLFGTIYQRNGIDILGSAMILTRVFNFYIPLIVTGIIVVFKQFFELRKIGKRS
;
A
#
# COMPACT_ATOMS: atom_id res chain seq x y z
N ALA A 1 16.44 -11.88 -19.42
CA ALA A 1 16.61 -13.20 -18.78
C ALA A 1 17.43 -13.01 -17.50
N PHE A 2 16.94 -13.48 -16.37
CA PHE A 2 17.62 -13.34 -15.06
C PHE A 2 18.97 -14.07 -15.08
N LYS A 3 20.08 -13.35 -14.90
CA LYS A 3 21.42 -13.94 -14.83
C LYS A 3 21.69 -14.43 -13.40
N ARG A 4 21.12 -15.58 -13.04
CA ARG A 4 21.20 -16.22 -11.71
C ARG A 4 22.62 -16.22 -11.13
N ASN A 5 23.60 -16.59 -11.95
CA ASN A 5 25.01 -16.68 -11.53
C ASN A 5 25.63 -15.34 -11.10
N LEU A 6 25.17 -14.21 -11.66
CA LEU A 6 25.65 -12.88 -11.27
C LEU A 6 25.07 -12.47 -9.91
N VAL A 7 23.76 -12.69 -9.75
CA VAL A 7 23.01 -12.35 -8.53
C VAL A 7 23.46 -13.23 -7.35
N GLU A 8 23.75 -14.51 -7.58
CA GLU A 8 24.33 -15.38 -6.55
C GLU A 8 25.70 -14.92 -6.09
N ARG A 9 26.58 -14.54 -7.02
CA ARG A 9 27.94 -14.09 -6.69
C ARG A 9 27.90 -12.77 -5.92
N ALA A 10 27.07 -11.83 -6.35
CA ALA A 10 26.88 -10.54 -5.67
C ALA A 10 26.27 -10.75 -4.28
N GLY A 11 25.21 -11.56 -4.16
CA GLY A 11 24.55 -11.85 -2.88
C GLY A 11 25.47 -12.55 -1.89
N LYS A 12 26.24 -13.56 -2.32
CA LYS A 12 27.23 -14.23 -1.44
C LYS A 12 28.33 -13.27 -0.98
N LYS A 13 28.85 -12.40 -1.86
CA LYS A 13 29.84 -11.37 -1.50
C LYS A 13 29.28 -10.38 -0.48
N LEU A 14 28.04 -9.92 -0.67
CA LEU A 14 27.38 -9.01 0.27
C LEU A 14 27.18 -9.66 1.64
N ILE A 15 26.72 -10.93 1.69
CA ILE A 15 26.56 -11.66 2.95
C ILE A 15 27.90 -11.86 3.66
N MET A 16 28.97 -12.16 2.92
CA MET A 16 30.33 -12.27 3.49
C MET A 16 30.84 -10.92 4.01
N LEU A 17 30.56 -9.81 3.32
CA LEU A 17 30.89 -8.46 3.79
C LEU A 17 30.13 -8.13 5.09
N LEU A 18 28.82 -8.39 5.14
CA LEU A 18 27.98 -8.18 6.32
C LEU A 18 28.37 -9.09 7.49
N THR A 19 28.96 -10.25 7.21
CA THR A 19 29.54 -11.15 8.23
C THR A 19 30.85 -10.59 8.77
N ARG A 20 31.74 -10.05 7.91
CA ARG A 20 32.97 -9.35 8.36
C ARG A 20 32.67 -8.13 9.22
N LEU A 21 31.54 -7.45 8.96
CA LEU A 21 31.03 -6.34 9.77
C LEU A 21 30.27 -6.79 11.03
N HIS A 22 30.28 -8.09 11.37
CA HIS A 22 29.56 -8.69 12.51
C HIS A 22 28.03 -8.47 12.57
N LEU A 23 27.41 -7.93 11.51
CA LEU A 23 25.96 -7.75 11.41
C LEU A 23 25.21 -9.08 11.25
N VAL A 24 25.88 -10.11 10.70
CA VAL A 24 25.29 -11.43 10.46
C VAL A 24 25.94 -12.47 11.36
N LYS A 25 25.24 -12.85 12.43
CA LYS A 25 25.71 -13.87 13.40
C LYS A 25 25.74 -15.30 12.84
N LYS A 26 24.94 -15.61 11.81
CA LYS A 26 24.80 -16.96 11.23
C LYS A 26 24.92 -16.96 9.69
N PRO A 27 26.13 -16.83 9.13
CA PRO A 27 26.36 -16.66 7.68
C PRO A 27 25.77 -17.81 6.84
N LEU A 28 25.96 -19.06 7.25
CA LEU A 28 25.45 -20.23 6.52
C LEU A 28 23.92 -20.22 6.40
N SER A 29 23.22 -19.84 7.46
CA SER A 29 21.76 -19.74 7.46
C SER A 29 21.25 -18.58 6.59
N ALA A 30 21.98 -17.46 6.56
CA ALA A 30 21.65 -16.31 5.71
C ALA A 30 21.82 -16.66 4.22
N VAL A 31 22.91 -17.35 3.86
CA VAL A 31 23.11 -17.84 2.48
C VAL A 31 22.05 -18.84 2.06
N LYS A 32 21.64 -19.76 2.96
CA LYS A 32 20.56 -20.73 2.67
C LYS A 32 19.22 -20.02 2.44
N LYS A 33 18.84 -19.08 3.31
CA LYS A 33 17.61 -18.28 3.15
C LYS A 33 17.65 -17.44 1.87
N PHE A 34 18.80 -16.84 1.55
CA PHE A 34 18.99 -16.08 0.32
C PHE A 34 18.78 -16.95 -0.93
N LYS A 35 19.35 -18.17 -0.97
CA LYS A 35 19.13 -19.10 -2.08
C LYS A 35 17.66 -19.46 -2.26
N ILE A 36 16.95 -19.79 -1.18
CA ILE A 36 15.51 -20.11 -1.22
C ILE A 36 14.72 -18.93 -1.81
N LYS A 37 14.98 -17.70 -1.35
CA LYS A 37 14.33 -16.49 -1.88
C LYS A 37 14.66 -16.24 -3.36
N MET A 38 15.86 -16.62 -3.79
CA MET A 38 16.28 -16.48 -5.16
C MET A 38 15.63 -17.52 -6.09
N ASP A 39 15.37 -18.73 -5.57
CA ASP A 39 14.58 -19.76 -6.27
C ASP A 39 13.11 -19.29 -6.44
N GLU A 40 12.49 -18.77 -5.37
CA GLU A 40 11.14 -18.16 -5.43
C GLU A 40 11.09 -17.00 -6.46
N TYR A 41 12.11 -16.13 -6.48
CA TYR A 41 12.21 -15.04 -7.46
C TYR A 41 12.33 -15.54 -8.89
N GLU A 42 13.12 -16.59 -9.12
CA GLU A 42 13.28 -17.18 -10.44
C GLU A 42 11.98 -17.80 -10.95
N GLU A 43 11.23 -18.48 -10.07
CA GLU A 43 9.89 -18.99 -10.37
C GLU A 43 8.92 -17.86 -10.73
N GLY A 44 8.88 -16.79 -9.93
CA GLY A 44 8.06 -15.61 -10.23
C GLY A 44 8.44 -14.94 -11.56
N ALA A 45 9.74 -14.82 -11.86
CA ALA A 45 10.23 -14.28 -13.12
C ALA A 45 9.86 -15.18 -14.32
N LYS A 46 9.84 -16.51 -14.15
CA LYS A 46 9.34 -17.45 -15.16
C LYS A 46 7.85 -17.26 -15.39
N LEU A 47 7.04 -17.10 -14.35
CA LEU A 47 5.60 -16.84 -14.47
C LEU A 47 5.29 -15.56 -15.24
N ILE A 48 6.00 -14.46 -14.94
CA ILE A 48 5.86 -13.20 -15.67
C ILE A 48 6.27 -13.37 -17.14
N LYS A 49 7.35 -14.11 -17.41
CA LYS A 49 7.82 -14.36 -18.77
C LYS A 49 6.86 -15.24 -19.57
N GLN A 50 6.21 -16.22 -18.94
CA GLN A 50 5.23 -17.09 -19.57
C GLN A 50 3.91 -16.36 -19.86
N ASN A 51 3.49 -15.45 -18.98
CA ASN A 51 2.22 -14.73 -19.08
C ASN A 51 2.38 -13.20 -18.99
N PRO A 52 3.13 -12.56 -19.92
CA PRO A 52 3.40 -11.12 -19.85
C PRO A 52 2.12 -10.29 -19.95
N LYS A 53 1.13 -10.75 -20.72
CA LYS A 53 -0.17 -10.09 -20.85
C LYS A 53 -0.90 -9.99 -19.50
N GLN A 54 -0.94 -11.08 -18.72
CA GLN A 54 -1.60 -11.08 -17.41
C GLN A 54 -0.88 -10.17 -16.42
N PHE A 55 0.46 -10.13 -16.45
CA PHE A 55 1.24 -9.21 -15.64
C PHE A 55 0.93 -7.75 -15.95
N ILE A 56 0.90 -7.37 -17.24
CA ILE A 56 0.56 -5.99 -17.65
C ILE A 56 -0.86 -5.62 -17.26
N ILE A 57 -1.82 -6.54 -17.42
CA ILE A 57 -3.20 -6.32 -16.98
C ILE A 57 -3.26 -6.08 -15.47
N ALA A 58 -2.62 -6.94 -14.66
CA ALA A 58 -2.59 -6.79 -13.21
C ALA A 58 -1.91 -5.48 -12.77
N LEU A 59 -0.84 -5.08 -13.47
CA LEU A 59 -0.16 -3.81 -13.25
C LEU A 59 -1.08 -2.62 -13.56
N ALA A 60 -1.80 -2.66 -14.70
CA ALA A 60 -2.75 -1.63 -15.07
C ALA A 60 -3.91 -1.52 -14.06
N TYR A 61 -4.46 -2.65 -13.60
CA TYR A 61 -5.46 -2.66 -12.53
C TYR A 61 -4.93 -1.99 -11.25
N ASN A 62 -3.70 -2.31 -10.84
CA ASN A 62 -3.09 -1.67 -9.68
C ASN A 62 -2.94 -0.15 -9.86
N PHE A 63 -2.50 0.31 -11.04
CA PHE A 63 -2.40 1.75 -11.30
C PHE A 63 -3.76 2.45 -11.27
N ILE A 64 -4.76 1.91 -11.96
CA ILE A 64 -6.11 2.50 -11.98
C ILE A 64 -6.69 2.53 -10.57
N GLN A 65 -6.58 1.43 -9.83
CA GLN A 65 -7.02 1.36 -8.44
C GLN A 65 -6.28 2.37 -7.55
N ARG A 66 -4.96 2.49 -7.68
CA ARG A 66 -4.14 3.40 -6.87
C ARG A 66 -4.46 4.86 -7.18
N ILE A 67 -4.65 5.21 -8.46
CA ILE A 67 -5.06 6.55 -8.87
C ILE A 67 -6.43 6.88 -8.28
N ALA A 68 -7.42 6.00 -8.46
CA ALA A 68 -8.76 6.20 -7.92
C ALA A 68 -8.74 6.35 -6.39
N PHE A 69 -7.96 5.53 -5.69
CA PHE A 69 -7.79 5.61 -4.24
C PHE A 69 -7.22 6.97 -3.79
N PHE A 70 -6.25 7.50 -4.52
CA PHE A 70 -5.67 8.81 -4.22
C PHE A 70 -6.58 9.98 -4.60
N SER A 71 -7.41 9.83 -5.64
CA SER A 71 -8.39 10.84 -6.04
C SER A 71 -9.47 11.06 -4.97
N ILE A 72 -9.72 10.11 -4.07
CA ILE A 72 -10.73 10.26 -3.00
C ILE A 72 -10.43 11.48 -2.12
N SER A 73 -9.17 11.70 -1.76
CA SER A 73 -8.77 12.89 -0.98
C SER A 73 -9.08 14.20 -1.71
N PHE A 74 -8.99 14.22 -3.04
CA PHE A 74 -9.35 15.38 -3.86
C PHE A 74 -10.87 15.61 -3.91
N PHE A 75 -11.67 14.56 -4.08
CA PHE A 75 -13.13 14.69 -4.05
C PHE A 75 -13.63 15.14 -2.67
N VAL A 76 -12.99 14.66 -1.60
CA VAL A 76 -13.23 15.16 -0.24
C VAL A 76 -12.88 16.63 -0.15
N TYR A 77 -11.72 17.07 -0.64
CA TYR A 77 -11.36 18.51 -0.69
C TYR A 77 -12.41 19.35 -1.42
N ILE A 78 -12.88 18.92 -2.60
CA ILE A 78 -13.93 19.61 -3.36
C ILE A 78 -15.24 19.67 -2.56
N SER A 79 -15.58 18.63 -1.80
CA SER A 79 -16.82 18.63 -1.02
C SER A 79 -16.86 19.76 0.02
N PHE A 80 -15.72 20.10 0.60
CA PHE A 80 -15.58 21.23 1.53
C PHE A 80 -15.42 22.57 0.84
N PHE A 81 -14.93 22.61 -0.40
CA PHE A 81 -14.75 23.84 -1.18
C PHE A 81 -16.06 24.65 -1.32
N LYS A 82 -17.21 23.98 -1.46
CA LYS A 82 -18.52 24.67 -1.55
C LYS A 82 -18.91 25.36 -0.24
N ALA A 83 -18.53 24.80 0.90
CA ALA A 83 -18.83 25.34 2.22
C ALA A 83 -17.78 26.38 2.69
N TYR A 84 -16.53 26.23 2.25
CA TYR A 84 -15.41 27.08 2.62
C TYR A 84 -14.65 27.54 1.37
N PRO A 85 -15.04 28.67 0.74
CA PRO A 85 -14.36 29.16 -0.46
C PRO A 85 -12.92 29.60 -0.20
N GLU A 86 -12.56 29.89 1.06
CA GLU A 86 -11.24 30.40 1.46
C GLU A 86 -10.11 29.38 1.35
N ILE A 87 -10.43 28.08 1.30
CA ILE A 87 -9.45 27.02 1.09
C ILE A 87 -9.11 26.78 -0.39
N LYS A 88 -9.74 27.53 -1.32
CA LYS A 88 -9.53 27.39 -2.77
C LYS A 88 -8.10 27.77 -3.15
N GLY A 89 -7.46 26.93 -3.96
CA GLY A 89 -6.16 27.28 -4.55
C GLY A 89 -5.32 26.10 -4.98
N PHE A 90 -5.70 24.87 -4.62
CA PHE A 90 -4.95 23.67 -4.98
C PHE A 90 -5.60 22.94 -6.15
N ASN A 91 -4.78 22.55 -7.12
CA ASN A 91 -5.21 21.75 -8.26
C ASN A 91 -5.24 20.26 -7.89
N TYR A 92 -5.88 19.47 -8.77
CA TYR A 92 -5.91 18.00 -8.63
C TYR A 92 -4.52 17.40 -8.44
N PHE A 93 -3.54 17.84 -9.23
CA PHE A 93 -2.18 17.30 -9.20
C PHE A 93 -1.44 17.60 -7.88
N ASP A 94 -1.70 18.74 -7.25
CA ASP A 94 -1.07 19.11 -5.97
C ASP A 94 -1.54 18.17 -4.85
N LEU A 95 -2.86 17.99 -4.76
CA LEU A 95 -3.49 17.11 -3.78
C LEU A 95 -3.14 15.64 -4.04
N PHE A 96 -3.08 15.25 -5.32
CA PHE A 96 -2.65 13.91 -5.72
C PHE A 96 -1.18 13.66 -5.35
N ALA A 97 -0.27 14.60 -5.62
CA ALA A 97 1.14 14.48 -5.27
C ALA A 97 1.35 14.35 -3.76
N ILE A 98 0.64 15.15 -2.97
CA ILE A 98 0.69 15.06 -1.50
C ILE A 98 0.17 13.70 -1.03
N GLN A 99 -0.93 13.19 -1.61
CA GLN A 99 -1.45 11.87 -1.27
C GLN A 99 -0.47 10.74 -1.64
N VAL A 100 0.25 10.87 -2.76
CA VAL A 100 1.33 9.95 -3.14
C VAL A 100 2.46 10.00 -2.12
N LEU A 101 2.89 11.20 -1.69
CA LEU A 101 3.92 11.35 -0.66
C LEU A 101 3.52 10.70 0.66
N VAL A 102 2.27 10.94 1.13
CA VAL A 102 1.72 10.27 2.31
C VAL A 102 1.86 8.75 2.16
N ALA A 103 1.45 8.20 1.02
CA ALA A 103 1.49 6.76 0.80
C ALA A 103 2.92 6.20 0.74
N LEU A 104 3.86 6.88 0.09
CA LEU A 104 5.27 6.46 0.02
C LEU A 104 5.92 6.41 1.41
N CYS A 105 5.65 7.41 2.24
CA CYS A 105 6.16 7.45 3.61
C CYS A 105 5.56 6.32 4.47
N VAL A 106 4.26 6.04 4.32
CA VAL A 106 3.60 4.94 5.05
C VAL A 106 4.11 3.58 4.57
N ASP A 107 4.26 3.38 3.25
CA ASP A 107 4.75 2.13 2.65
C ASP A 107 6.21 1.83 3.04
N SER A 108 6.99 2.86 3.38
CA SER A 108 8.38 2.73 3.84
C SER A 108 8.50 2.25 5.30
N LEU A 109 7.41 2.30 6.07
CA LEU A 109 7.40 1.91 7.47
C LEU A 109 6.83 0.49 7.63
N PRO A 110 7.61 -0.48 8.18
CA PRO A 110 7.15 -1.85 8.34
C PRO A 110 6.24 -1.99 9.58
N LEU A 111 5.11 -1.30 9.60
CA LEU A 111 4.23 -1.19 10.76
C LEU A 111 2.91 -1.95 10.55
N PRO A 112 2.78 -3.18 11.08
CA PRO A 112 1.48 -3.83 11.18
C PRO A 112 0.63 -3.05 12.19
N GLY A 113 -0.41 -2.35 11.71
CA GLY A 113 -1.23 -1.43 12.51
C GLY A 113 -0.94 0.06 12.32
N GLY A 114 -0.27 0.47 11.23
CA GLY A 114 0.15 1.85 10.93
C GLY A 114 -0.94 2.89 10.63
N VAL A 115 -2.20 2.66 11.03
CA VAL A 115 -3.29 3.61 10.78
C VAL A 115 -2.99 4.96 11.44
N GLY A 116 -2.56 4.98 12.70
CA GLY A 116 -2.25 6.22 13.42
C GLY A 116 -1.11 7.04 12.80
N ILE A 117 -0.10 6.40 12.23
CA ILE A 117 0.99 7.12 11.55
C ILE A 117 0.53 7.66 10.20
N SER A 118 -0.28 6.90 9.47
CA SER A 118 -0.88 7.40 8.24
C SER A 118 -1.83 8.59 8.50
N GLU A 119 -2.49 8.64 9.65
CA GLU A 119 -3.31 9.78 10.09
C GLU A 119 -2.45 10.97 10.48
N TYR A 120 -1.41 10.75 11.27
CA TYR A 120 -0.46 11.78 11.63
C TYR A 120 0.18 12.42 10.40
N LEU A 121 0.62 11.62 9.44
CA LEU A 121 1.24 12.13 8.22
C LEU A 121 0.24 12.84 7.31
N TYR A 122 -1.01 12.38 7.26
CA TYR A 122 -2.08 13.10 6.58
C TYR A 122 -2.28 14.48 7.20
N ILE A 123 -2.40 14.57 8.53
CA ILE A 123 -2.53 15.84 9.26
C ILE A 123 -1.34 16.75 8.99
N LEU A 124 -0.12 16.23 9.03
CA LEU A 124 1.10 17.01 8.83
C LEU A 124 1.19 17.61 7.43
N LEU A 125 0.87 16.82 6.39
CA LEU A 125 0.99 17.27 5.00
C LEU A 125 -0.25 18.04 4.51
N PHE A 126 -1.46 17.56 4.80
CA PHE A 126 -2.71 18.24 4.43
C PHE A 126 -3.07 19.39 5.38
N GLY A 127 -2.47 19.49 6.57
CA GLY A 127 -2.65 20.64 7.46
C GLY A 127 -2.23 21.94 6.79
N THR A 128 -1.18 21.92 5.96
CA THR A 128 -0.74 23.07 5.16
C THR A 128 -1.78 23.53 4.12
N ILE A 129 -2.75 22.67 3.78
CA ILE A 129 -3.83 22.95 2.83
C ILE A 129 -5.10 23.38 3.56
N TYR A 130 -5.49 22.63 4.60
CA TYR A 130 -6.79 22.80 5.28
C TYR A 130 -6.77 23.78 6.45
N GLN A 131 -5.61 24.08 7.04
CA GLN A 131 -5.47 25.07 8.11
C GLN A 131 -5.00 26.40 7.51
N ARG A 132 -5.92 27.06 6.80
CA ARG A 132 -5.69 28.36 6.18
C ARG A 132 -6.80 29.32 6.62
N ASN A 133 -6.43 30.57 6.93
CA ASN A 133 -7.36 31.63 7.35
C ASN A 133 -8.22 31.33 8.61
N GLY A 134 -7.71 30.55 9.57
CA GLY A 134 -8.39 30.33 10.86
C GLY A 134 -9.53 29.30 10.84
N ILE A 135 -9.75 28.62 9.72
CA ILE A 135 -10.71 27.51 9.58
C ILE A 135 -9.94 26.19 9.74
N ASP A 136 -10.33 25.35 10.70
CA ASP A 136 -9.78 24.00 10.87
C ASP A 136 -10.82 22.93 10.53
N ILE A 137 -10.78 22.47 9.28
CA ILE A 137 -11.60 21.36 8.78
C ILE A 137 -10.78 20.08 8.55
N LEU A 138 -9.51 20.08 8.97
CA LEU A 138 -8.58 18.99 8.70
C LEU A 138 -9.06 17.68 9.32
N GLY A 139 -9.56 17.73 10.56
CA GLY A 139 -10.12 16.56 11.24
C GLY A 139 -11.33 15.98 10.50
N SER A 140 -12.26 16.84 10.07
CA SER A 140 -13.45 16.41 9.32
C SER A 140 -13.09 15.83 7.96
N ALA A 141 -12.16 16.46 7.22
CA ALA A 141 -11.68 15.96 5.93
C ALA A 141 -10.94 14.63 6.06
N MET A 142 -10.12 14.46 7.10
CA MET A 142 -9.44 13.20 7.39
C MET A 142 -10.44 12.09 7.69
N ILE A 143 -11.39 12.30 8.60
CA ILE A 143 -12.40 11.30 8.95
C ILE A 143 -13.21 10.90 7.71
N LEU A 144 -13.65 11.87 6.91
CA LEU A 144 -14.42 11.59 5.70
C LEU A 144 -13.59 10.77 4.69
N THR A 145 -12.33 11.12 4.52
CA THR A 145 -11.38 10.35 3.68
C THR A 145 -11.23 8.92 4.19
N ARG A 146 -11.18 8.69 5.52
CA ARG A 146 -11.11 7.35 6.12
C ARG A 146 -12.39 6.55 5.92
N VAL A 147 -13.56 7.19 5.97
CA VAL A 147 -14.84 6.53 5.70
C VAL A 147 -14.84 5.91 4.30
N PHE A 148 -14.43 6.67 3.30
CA PHE A 148 -14.38 6.15 1.92
C PHE A 148 -13.26 5.15 1.69
N ASN A 149 -12.06 5.40 2.21
CA ASN A 149 -10.88 4.58 1.90
C ASN A 149 -10.75 3.32 2.76
N PHE A 150 -11.31 3.31 3.96
CA PHE A 150 -11.07 2.25 4.94
C PHE A 150 -12.36 1.67 5.50
N TYR A 151 -13.24 2.49 6.06
CA TYR A 151 -14.41 1.96 6.77
C TYR A 151 -15.45 1.33 5.84
N ILE A 152 -15.78 1.95 4.70
CA ILE A 152 -16.73 1.37 3.73
C ILE A 152 -16.20 0.03 3.18
N PRO A 153 -14.97 -0.07 2.62
CA PRO A 153 -14.43 -1.35 2.18
C PRO A 153 -14.36 -2.40 3.29
N LEU A 154 -14.03 -2.01 4.52
CA LEU A 154 -13.98 -2.92 5.67
C LEU A 154 -15.36 -3.50 5.97
N ILE A 155 -16.39 -2.67 6.01
CA ILE A 155 -17.77 -3.13 6.24
C ILE A 155 -18.22 -4.04 5.10
N VAL A 156 -18.03 -3.62 3.85
CA VAL A 156 -18.43 -4.41 2.67
C VAL A 156 -17.73 -5.76 2.64
N THR A 157 -16.42 -5.80 2.86
CA THR A 157 -15.66 -7.06 2.89
C THR A 157 -16.06 -7.94 4.07
N GLY A 158 -16.29 -7.36 5.25
CA GLY A 158 -16.79 -8.07 6.43
C GLY A 158 -18.14 -8.74 6.17
N ILE A 159 -19.08 -8.02 5.57
CA ILE A 159 -20.39 -8.55 5.18
C ILE A 159 -20.23 -9.73 4.21
N ILE A 160 -19.44 -9.57 3.15
CA ILE A 160 -19.18 -10.63 2.16
C ILE A 160 -18.61 -11.89 2.83
N VAL A 161 -17.67 -11.73 3.75
CA VAL A 161 -17.07 -12.85 4.49
C VAL A 161 -18.11 -13.57 5.35
N VAL A 162 -18.94 -12.83 6.10
CA VAL A 162 -20.00 -13.41 6.94
C VAL A 162 -21.01 -14.18 6.08
N PHE A 163 -21.47 -13.59 4.97
CA PHE A 163 -22.38 -14.28 4.05
C PHE A 163 -21.75 -15.55 3.49
N LYS A 164 -20.51 -15.49 3.01
CA LYS A 164 -19.81 -16.66 2.47
C LYS A 164 -19.68 -17.76 3.53
N GLN A 165 -19.28 -17.40 4.75
CA GLN A 165 -19.15 -18.36 5.85
C GLN A 165 -20.50 -19.01 6.20
N PHE A 166 -21.58 -18.23 6.23
CA PHE A 166 -22.92 -18.75 6.49
C PHE A 166 -23.38 -19.74 5.41
N PHE A 167 -23.14 -19.43 4.13
CA PHE A 167 -23.48 -20.34 3.03
C PHE A 167 -22.65 -21.63 3.05
N GLU A 168 -21.36 -21.56 3.36
CA GLU A 168 -20.51 -22.75 3.50
C GLU A 168 -20.97 -23.65 4.65
N LEU A 169 -21.28 -23.08 5.83
CA LEU A 169 -21.82 -23.83 6.96
C LEU A 169 -23.15 -24.52 6.61
N ARG A 170 -24.04 -23.83 5.87
CA ARG A 170 -25.31 -24.39 5.40
C ARG A 170 -25.12 -25.52 4.37
N LYS A 171 -24.03 -25.50 3.61
CA LYS A 171 -23.68 -26.53 2.62
C LYS A 171 -23.10 -27.79 3.29
N ILE A 172 -22.35 -27.62 4.37
CA ILE A 172 -21.81 -28.73 5.18
C ILE A 172 -22.95 -29.44 5.93
N GLY A 173 -23.88 -28.69 6.54
CA GLY A 173 -25.05 -29.26 7.23
C GLY A 173 -26.08 -29.96 6.32
N LYS A 174 -26.01 -29.78 5.00
CA LYS A 174 -26.83 -30.53 4.01
C LYS A 174 -26.14 -31.79 3.48
N ARG A 175 -24.86 -32.01 3.79
CA ARG A 175 -24.06 -33.18 3.37
C ARG A 175 -23.87 -34.22 4.48
N SER A 176 -24.24 -33.88 5.71
CA SER A 176 -24.35 -34.81 6.85
C SER A 176 -25.80 -35.26 7.03
#